data_AF-A0A3G7THC5-F1
#
_entry.id   AF-A0A3G7THC5-F1
#
_cell.length_a   1.000
_cell.length_b   1.000
_cell.length_c   1.000
_cell.angle_alpha   90.00
_cell.angle_beta   90.00
_cell.angle_gamma   90.00
#
_symmetry.space_group_name_H-M   'P 1'
#
loop_
_entity.id
_entity.type
_entity.pdbx_description
1 polymer ?
#
loop_
_entity_poly.entity_id
_entity_poly.type
_entity_poly.pdbx_seq_one_letter_code
_entity_poly.pdbx_strand_id
1 'polypeptide(L)'
;MAKPAARITDPTNCPIPGHGAKAIASGSSDVFFDGLSAARKGDTCTCGSALASAVSATVFINGKNAALVDTLGTHGDVVIAGSATVIIGDSHSPAPFIPPVPLSIQKTYGQSFSITNVKQVIPWPFGTMSRPSMGWRHLALPMPTASRTLRQRHLTPIFHFTSNSTLPLERFTNCRRNADDRQVCDTSDCTRNKAWRIHVPYPNYRE
;
A
#
# COMPACT_ATOMS: atom_id res chain seq x y z
N MET A 1 -26.71 -4.84 -2.83
CA MET A 1 -26.37 -4.07 -4.03
C MET A 1 -24.86 -4.05 -4.16
N ALA A 2 -24.30 -4.21 -5.36
CA ALA A 2 -22.86 -4.13 -5.56
C ALA A 2 -22.47 -2.73 -6.05
N LYS A 3 -21.30 -2.25 -5.63
CA LYS A 3 -20.77 -0.93 -5.98
C LYS A 3 -19.33 -1.02 -6.46
N PRO A 4 -18.88 -0.08 -7.30
CA PRO A 4 -17.48 0.03 -7.69
C PRO A 4 -16.55 0.17 -6.47
N ALA A 5 -15.44 -0.56 -6.49
CA ALA A 5 -14.41 -0.47 -5.45
C ALA A 5 -13.63 0.84 -5.56
N ALA A 6 -13.40 1.53 -4.44
CA ALA A 6 -12.62 2.76 -4.41
C ALA A 6 -11.12 2.47 -4.35
N ARG A 7 -10.32 3.37 -4.92
CA ARG A 7 -8.85 3.28 -5.06
C ARG A 7 -8.22 4.61 -4.67
N ILE A 8 -6.91 4.59 -4.42
CA ILE A 8 -6.14 5.82 -4.32
C ILE A 8 -6.37 6.69 -5.57
N THR A 9 -6.40 8.01 -5.39
CA THR A 9 -6.71 9.03 -6.41
C THR A 9 -8.16 9.09 -6.90
N ASP A 10 -9.02 8.13 -6.53
CA ASP A 10 -10.44 8.25 -6.88
C ASP A 10 -11.05 9.49 -6.19
N PRO A 11 -11.90 10.24 -6.92
CA PRO A 11 -12.41 11.51 -6.46
C PRO A 11 -13.39 11.37 -5.28
N THR A 12 -13.32 12.34 -4.38
CA THR A 12 -14.25 12.53 -3.27
C THR A 12 -14.82 13.94 -3.29
N ASN A 13 -16.01 14.15 -2.76
CA ASN A 13 -16.61 15.48 -2.65
C ASN A 13 -16.78 15.86 -1.18
N CYS A 14 -15.96 16.78 -0.69
CA CYS A 14 -15.98 17.22 0.71
C CYS A 14 -16.90 18.43 0.90
N PRO A 15 -17.89 18.38 1.81
CA PRO A 15 -18.87 19.45 1.98
C PRO A 15 -18.32 20.66 2.76
N ILE A 16 -17.10 20.59 3.30
CA ILE A 16 -16.47 21.72 3.99
C ILE A 16 -16.25 22.86 2.97
N PRO A 17 -16.72 24.09 3.26
CA PRO A 17 -16.52 25.24 2.39
C PRO A 17 -15.03 25.43 2.04
N GLY A 18 -14.73 25.56 0.74
CA GLY A 18 -13.35 25.71 0.24
C GLY A 18 -12.60 24.39 0.00
N HIS A 19 -13.14 23.23 0.39
CA HIS A 19 -12.53 21.93 0.09
C HIS A 19 -12.99 21.38 -1.27
N GLY A 20 -14.31 21.28 -1.51
CA GLY A 20 -14.85 20.80 -2.79
C GLY A 20 -14.36 19.41 -3.20
N ALA A 21 -14.18 19.21 -4.51
CA ALA A 21 -13.64 17.97 -5.07
C ALA A 21 -12.20 17.73 -4.60
N LYS A 22 -11.99 16.54 -4.04
CA LYS A 22 -10.76 16.04 -3.44
C LYS A 22 -10.56 14.61 -3.93
N ALA A 23 -9.55 13.92 -3.40
CA ALA A 23 -9.24 12.56 -3.82
C ALA A 23 -8.81 11.73 -2.63
N ILE A 24 -8.92 10.41 -2.75
CA ILE A 24 -8.35 9.48 -1.77
C ILE A 24 -6.82 9.55 -1.86
N ALA A 25 -6.16 9.83 -0.74
CA ALA A 25 -4.72 10.09 -0.64
C ALA A 25 -3.90 8.88 -0.18
N SER A 26 -4.51 7.92 0.51
CA SER A 26 -3.85 6.68 0.93
C SER A 26 -4.64 5.43 0.52
N GLY A 27 -3.98 4.28 0.57
CA GLY A 27 -4.60 3.01 0.23
C GLY A 27 -3.84 1.83 0.81
N SER A 28 -4.18 0.63 0.36
CA SER A 28 -3.43 -0.59 0.62
C SER A 28 -2.01 -0.53 0.03
N SER A 29 -1.06 -1.15 0.73
CA SER A 29 0.33 -1.29 0.29
C SER A 29 0.56 -2.46 -0.67
N ASP A 30 -0.37 -3.41 -0.73
CA ASP A 30 -0.19 -4.70 -1.39
C ASP A 30 -1.42 -5.17 -2.20
N VAL A 31 -2.59 -4.56 -2.02
CA VAL A 31 -3.79 -4.86 -2.81
C VAL A 31 -4.08 -3.72 -3.76
N PHE A 32 -4.18 -4.06 -5.05
CA PHE A 32 -4.36 -3.10 -6.14
C PHE A 32 -5.61 -3.46 -6.96
N PHE A 33 -6.42 -2.45 -7.29
CA PHE A 33 -7.51 -2.56 -8.27
C PHE A 33 -7.16 -1.69 -9.48
N ASP A 34 -7.20 -2.26 -10.68
CA ASP A 34 -6.77 -1.60 -11.92
C ASP A 34 -5.36 -0.94 -11.83
N GLY A 35 -4.45 -1.55 -11.08
CA GLY A 35 -3.08 -1.03 -10.89
C GLY A 35 -2.95 0.12 -9.88
N LEU A 36 -4.02 0.54 -9.22
CA LEU A 36 -4.01 1.54 -8.15
C LEU A 36 -4.30 0.89 -6.80
N SER A 37 -3.66 1.37 -5.73
CA SER A 37 -3.88 0.86 -4.37
C SER A 37 -5.36 0.90 -3.98
N ALA A 38 -5.88 -0.21 -3.47
CA ALA A 38 -7.27 -0.30 -3.02
C ALA A 38 -7.51 0.56 -1.77
N ALA A 39 -8.59 1.34 -1.76
CA ALA A 39 -8.97 2.15 -0.61
C ALA A 39 -9.83 1.37 0.39
N ARG A 40 -9.68 1.69 1.67
CA ARG A 40 -10.26 0.96 2.80
C ARG A 40 -10.70 1.92 3.88
N LYS A 41 -11.47 1.42 4.85
CA LYS A 41 -11.81 2.15 6.06
C LYS A 41 -10.54 2.70 6.74
N GLY A 42 -10.54 3.99 7.02
CA GLY A 42 -9.45 4.72 7.67
C GLY A 42 -8.36 5.23 6.73
N ASP A 43 -8.44 4.94 5.42
CA ASP A 43 -7.58 5.61 4.45
C ASP A 43 -7.97 7.10 4.34
N THR A 44 -6.98 7.97 4.14
CA THR A 44 -7.14 9.42 4.19
C THR A 44 -7.49 10.00 2.83
N CYS A 45 -8.23 11.11 2.82
CA CYS A 45 -8.46 11.93 1.64
C CYS A 45 -7.52 13.15 1.66
N THR A 46 -7.33 13.79 0.50
CA THR A 46 -6.47 14.97 0.35
C THR A 46 -6.96 16.21 1.11
N CYS A 47 -8.21 16.21 1.58
CA CYS A 47 -8.74 17.22 2.51
C CYS A 47 -8.48 16.92 3.98
N GLY A 48 -7.80 15.81 4.30
CA GLY A 48 -7.52 15.38 5.67
C GLY A 48 -8.65 14.56 6.34
N SER A 49 -9.77 14.31 5.66
CA SER A 49 -10.77 13.35 6.16
C SER A 49 -10.24 11.92 6.09
N ALA A 50 -10.87 11.02 6.85
CA ALA A 50 -10.62 9.58 6.75
C ALA A 50 -11.92 8.86 6.36
N LEU A 51 -11.84 7.88 5.47
CA LEU A 51 -13.00 7.06 5.07
C LEU A 51 -13.54 6.27 6.28
N ALA A 52 -14.79 6.47 6.67
CA ALA A 52 -15.28 6.04 7.98
C ALA A 52 -16.50 5.11 7.91
N SER A 53 -17.46 5.39 7.03
CA SER A 53 -18.74 4.69 6.97
C SER A 53 -19.20 4.47 5.53
N ALA A 54 -20.31 3.74 5.34
CA ALA A 54 -20.75 3.26 4.02
C ALA A 54 -19.64 2.51 3.23
N VAL A 55 -18.81 1.77 3.98
CA VAL A 55 -17.82 0.82 3.48
C VAL A 55 -18.46 -0.57 3.34
N SER A 56 -17.80 -1.50 2.63
CA SER A 56 -18.31 -2.87 2.47
C SER A 56 -18.51 -3.56 3.82
N ALA A 57 -19.59 -4.32 3.96
CA ALA A 57 -19.88 -5.11 5.14
C ALA A 57 -19.16 -6.47 5.16
N THR A 58 -18.80 -6.99 3.97
CA THR A 58 -18.33 -8.37 3.81
C THR A 58 -16.90 -8.48 3.29
N VAL A 59 -16.42 -7.50 2.53
CA VAL A 59 -15.10 -7.54 1.91
C VAL A 59 -14.09 -6.76 2.74
N PHE A 60 -13.02 -7.46 3.17
CA PHE A 60 -11.93 -6.90 3.96
C PHE A 60 -10.63 -6.95 3.17
N ILE A 61 -9.92 -5.82 3.13
CA ILE A 61 -8.61 -5.67 2.51
C ILE A 61 -7.64 -5.28 3.63
N ASN A 62 -6.61 -6.10 3.85
CA ASN A 62 -5.68 -5.98 4.99
C ASN A 62 -6.40 -5.85 6.35
N GLY A 63 -7.46 -6.62 6.54
CA GLY A 63 -8.24 -6.63 7.79
C GLY A 63 -9.16 -5.41 7.99
N LYS A 64 -9.26 -4.51 7.01
CA LYS A 64 -10.14 -3.33 7.05
C LYS A 64 -11.20 -3.44 5.97
N ASN A 65 -12.42 -2.99 6.24
CA ASN A 65 -13.51 -2.98 5.26
C ASN A 65 -13.10 -2.21 3.99
N ALA A 66 -13.39 -2.77 2.81
CA ALA A 66 -13.12 -2.12 1.53
C ALA A 66 -13.97 -0.84 1.38
N ALA A 67 -13.36 0.24 0.88
CA ALA A 67 -14.09 1.45 0.51
C ALA A 67 -14.67 1.30 -0.90
N LEU A 68 -15.84 1.89 -1.11
CA LEU A 68 -16.64 1.79 -2.32
C LEU A 68 -17.08 3.19 -2.77
N VAL A 69 -17.67 3.30 -3.95
CA VAL A 69 -18.47 4.47 -4.30
C VAL A 69 -19.58 4.66 -3.25
N ASP A 70 -19.81 5.91 -2.88
CA ASP A 70 -20.66 6.38 -1.76
C ASP A 70 -20.12 6.10 -0.35
N THR A 71 -18.89 5.59 -0.20
CA THR A 71 -18.23 5.60 1.11
C THR A 71 -18.11 7.03 1.62
N LEU A 72 -18.35 7.22 2.92
CA LEU A 72 -18.35 8.52 3.56
C LEU A 72 -17.09 8.70 4.42
N GLY A 73 -16.45 9.85 4.30
CA GLY A 73 -15.36 10.25 5.16
C GLY A 73 -15.82 11.01 6.41
N THR A 74 -14.90 11.22 7.34
CA THR A 74 -15.15 11.90 8.63
C THR A 74 -15.61 13.36 8.50
N HIS A 75 -15.35 14.02 7.36
CA HIS A 75 -15.88 15.35 7.08
C HIS A 75 -17.28 15.31 6.43
N GLY A 76 -17.86 14.11 6.23
CA GLY A 76 -19.05 13.91 5.42
C GLY A 76 -18.77 13.91 3.92
N ASP A 77 -17.50 13.77 3.52
CA ASP A 77 -17.11 13.63 2.12
C ASP A 77 -17.60 12.32 1.52
N VAL A 78 -18.01 12.34 0.25
CA VAL A 78 -18.52 11.16 -0.45
C VAL A 78 -17.54 10.74 -1.53
N VAL A 79 -17.20 9.46 -1.62
CA VAL A 79 -16.46 8.90 -2.77
C VAL A 79 -17.39 8.85 -3.99
N ILE A 80 -17.06 9.57 -5.06
CA ILE A 80 -17.97 9.77 -6.20
C ILE A 80 -17.63 8.92 -7.43
N ALA A 81 -16.46 8.29 -7.47
CA ALA A 81 -16.09 7.33 -8.52
C ALA A 81 -15.20 6.23 -7.95
N GLY A 82 -15.05 5.14 -8.71
CA GLY A 82 -14.30 3.96 -8.33
C GLY A 82 -13.77 3.21 -9.55
N SER A 83 -13.36 1.97 -9.33
CA SER A 83 -12.93 1.04 -10.36
C SER A 83 -14.02 0.75 -11.39
N ALA A 84 -13.65 0.72 -12.67
CA ALA A 84 -14.58 0.33 -13.74
C ALA A 84 -14.76 -1.20 -13.85
N THR A 85 -13.86 -1.98 -13.25
CA THR A 85 -13.82 -3.45 -13.42
C THR A 85 -14.06 -4.21 -12.13
N VAL A 86 -13.70 -3.62 -10.99
CA VAL A 86 -13.81 -4.24 -9.66
C VAL A 86 -15.08 -3.74 -8.99
N ILE A 87 -16.08 -4.62 -8.94
CA ILE A 87 -17.38 -4.37 -8.32
C ILE A 87 -17.50 -5.26 -7.08
N ILE A 88 -17.72 -4.65 -5.91
CA ILE A 88 -17.82 -5.34 -4.63
C ILE A 88 -19.29 -5.32 -4.16
N GLY A 89 -19.79 -6.48 -3.75
CA GLY A 89 -21.14 -6.63 -3.22
C GLY A 89 -21.15 -7.15 -1.79
N ASP A 90 -22.22 -6.81 -1.05
CA ASP A 90 -22.38 -7.17 0.36
C ASP A 90 -23.34 -8.36 0.59
N SER A 91 -23.79 -9.03 -0.48
CA SER A 91 -24.73 -10.15 -0.41
C SER A 91 -24.20 -11.35 -1.19
N HIS A 92 -24.28 -12.53 -0.58
CA HIS A 92 -24.06 -13.81 -1.26
C HIS A 92 -25.21 -14.77 -0.90
N SER A 93 -25.53 -15.69 -1.81
CA SER A 93 -26.42 -16.81 -1.54
C SER A 93 -25.57 -18.07 -1.39
N PRO A 94 -25.49 -18.69 -0.20
CA PRO A 94 -24.75 -19.93 -0.02
C PRO A 94 -25.37 -21.06 -0.86
N ALA A 95 -24.54 -21.87 -1.51
CA ALA A 95 -25.03 -23.10 -2.11
C ALA A 95 -25.52 -24.05 -1.00
N PRO A 96 -26.63 -24.79 -1.19
CA PRO A 96 -27.03 -25.82 -0.25
C PRO A 96 -25.92 -26.85 -0.07
N PHE A 97 -25.52 -27.11 1.18
CA PHE A 97 -24.59 -28.18 1.48
C PHE A 97 -25.35 -29.49 1.66
N ILE A 98 -25.01 -30.50 0.87
CA ILE A 98 -25.44 -31.89 1.09
C ILE A 98 -24.25 -32.61 1.75
N PRO A 99 -24.35 -33.04 3.02
CA PRO A 99 -23.28 -33.80 3.65
C PRO A 99 -23.05 -35.12 2.89
N PRO A 100 -21.79 -35.57 2.75
CA PRO A 100 -21.54 -36.90 2.20
C PRO A 100 -22.18 -37.97 3.09
N VAL A 101 -22.74 -39.02 2.47
CA VAL A 101 -23.25 -40.17 3.22
C VAL A 101 -22.10 -40.78 4.03
N PRO A 102 -22.25 -40.99 5.34
CA PRO A 102 -21.23 -41.64 6.16
C PRO A 102 -20.88 -43.00 5.55
N LEU A 103 -19.58 -43.23 5.31
CA LEU A 103 -19.12 -44.53 4.83
C LEU A 103 -19.26 -45.53 5.99
N SER A 104 -20.14 -46.52 5.84
CA SER A 104 -20.30 -47.60 6.82
C SER A 104 -19.11 -48.56 6.69
N ILE A 105 -18.13 -48.42 7.57
CA ILE A 105 -17.00 -49.36 7.67
C ILE A 105 -17.53 -50.65 8.32
N GLN A 106 -18.12 -51.53 7.52
CA GLN A 106 -18.70 -52.81 7.97
C GLN A 106 -17.65 -53.87 8.35
N LYS A 107 -16.35 -53.58 8.19
CA LYS A 107 -15.28 -54.47 8.65
C LYS A 107 -14.44 -53.78 9.71
N THR A 108 -14.66 -54.19 10.96
CA THR A 108 -13.70 -54.04 12.05
C THR A 108 -12.49 -54.93 11.76
N TYR A 109 -11.62 -54.58 10.81
CA TYR A 109 -10.23 -54.99 10.94
C TYR A 109 -9.64 -54.10 12.03
N GLY A 110 -9.83 -54.54 13.28
CA GLY A 110 -9.29 -53.90 14.46
C GLY A 110 -7.77 -53.93 14.41
N GLN A 111 -7.18 -52.92 13.80
CA GLN A 111 -5.82 -52.50 14.07
C GLN A 111 -5.89 -51.03 14.49
N SER A 112 -6.27 -50.80 15.75
CA SER A 112 -6.03 -49.52 16.39
C SER A 112 -4.53 -49.44 16.68
N PHE A 113 -3.77 -48.73 15.87
CA PHE A 113 -2.41 -48.34 16.22
C PHE A 113 -2.50 -47.15 17.18
N SER A 114 -2.24 -47.41 18.46
CA SER A 114 -1.94 -46.34 19.42
C SER A 114 -0.47 -45.98 19.28
N ILE A 115 -0.16 -44.68 19.27
CA ILE A 115 1.21 -44.21 19.36
C ILE A 115 1.66 -44.43 20.81
N THR A 116 2.29 -45.57 21.09
CA THR A 116 2.77 -45.92 22.44
C THR A 116 4.06 -45.17 22.82
N ASN A 117 4.61 -44.37 21.92
CA ASN A 117 5.79 -43.55 22.21
C ASN A 117 5.64 -42.18 21.55
N VAL A 118 5.05 -41.22 22.26
CA VAL A 118 5.70 -39.91 22.25
C VAL A 118 7.04 -40.16 22.95
N LYS A 119 8.17 -39.86 22.31
CA LYS A 119 9.41 -39.72 23.06
C LYS A 119 9.13 -38.63 24.09
N GLN A 120 8.77 -39.06 25.30
CA GLN A 120 8.74 -38.21 26.47
C GLN A 120 10.17 -37.71 26.57
N VAL A 121 10.34 -36.43 26.25
CA VAL A 121 11.58 -35.72 26.49
C VAL A 121 11.82 -35.87 27.99
N ILE A 122 12.72 -36.77 28.35
CA ILE A 122 13.14 -37.01 29.73
C ILE A 122 13.66 -35.66 30.22
N PRO A 123 13.10 -35.05 31.27
CA PRO A 123 13.77 -33.93 31.92
C PRO A 123 15.09 -34.49 32.47
N TRP A 124 16.21 -33.97 31.99
CA TRP A 124 17.53 -34.26 32.54
C TRP A 124 17.49 -34.19 34.07
N PRO A 125 18.21 -35.06 34.79
CA PRO A 125 18.20 -35.03 36.24
C PRO A 125 18.72 -33.65 36.67
N PHE A 126 17.86 -32.86 37.33
CA PHE A 126 18.31 -31.74 38.12
C PHE A 126 19.17 -32.31 39.25
N GLY A 127 20.47 -32.34 39.01
CA GLY A 127 21.45 -32.54 40.06
C GLY A 127 21.24 -31.46 41.11
N THR A 128 20.91 -31.88 42.32
CA THR A 128 20.88 -31.04 43.50
C THR A 128 22.31 -30.61 43.82
N MET A 129 22.76 -29.50 43.23
CA MET A 129 23.90 -28.76 43.76
C MET A 129 23.39 -27.78 44.81
N SER A 130 23.80 -28.05 46.04
CA SER A 130 23.70 -27.20 47.22
C SER A 130 24.10 -25.76 46.91
N ARG A 131 23.28 -24.82 47.40
CA ARG A 131 23.51 -23.36 47.34
C ARG A 131 24.83 -23.00 48.02
N PRO A 132 25.81 -22.39 47.34
CA PRO A 132 26.71 -21.48 48.02
C PRO A 132 26.06 -20.09 48.03
N SER A 133 25.77 -19.59 49.23
CA SER A 133 25.54 -18.18 49.46
C SER A 133 26.84 -17.42 49.17
N MET A 134 26.90 -16.60 48.12
CA MET A 134 27.83 -15.46 48.07
C MET A 134 27.23 -14.30 47.29
N GLY A 135 27.38 -13.12 47.88
CA GLY A 135 26.65 -11.91 47.59
C GLY A 135 26.97 -11.26 46.26
N TRP A 136 26.00 -10.47 45.81
CA TRP A 136 26.13 -9.58 44.67
C TRP A 136 27.06 -8.41 45.02
N ARG A 137 28.22 -8.35 44.37
CA ARG A 137 28.95 -7.10 44.15
C ARG A 137 28.81 -6.72 42.68
N HIS A 138 28.18 -5.58 42.43
CA HIS A 138 28.16 -4.95 41.12
C HIS A 138 29.56 -4.41 40.82
N LEU A 139 30.26 -5.02 39.88
CA LEU A 139 31.38 -4.40 39.16
C LEU A 139 30.93 -4.23 37.72
N ALA A 140 30.67 -2.97 37.35
CA ALA A 140 30.44 -2.55 35.99
C ALA A 140 31.73 -2.74 35.18
N LEU A 141 31.65 -3.50 34.09
CA LEU A 141 32.68 -3.54 33.06
C LEU A 141 32.25 -2.62 31.90
N PRO A 142 33.17 -1.80 31.33
CA PRO A 142 32.86 -0.93 30.21
C PRO A 142 32.78 -1.71 28.89
N MET A 143 31.83 -1.33 28.03
CA MET A 143 31.70 -1.85 26.66
C MET A 143 32.80 -1.29 25.74
N PRO A 144 33.41 -2.09 24.85
CA PRO A 144 34.27 -1.57 23.81
C PRO A 144 33.44 -1.02 22.64
N THR A 145 33.71 0.24 22.31
CA THR A 145 33.21 0.94 21.11
C THR A 145 33.91 0.38 19.88
N ALA A 146 33.15 -0.21 18.95
CA ALA A 146 33.67 -0.63 17.65
C ALA A 146 33.19 0.34 16.55
N SER A 147 34.04 1.32 16.22
CA SER A 147 33.95 2.12 15.00
C SER A 147 34.44 1.29 13.82
N ARG A 148 33.55 0.96 12.87
CA ARG A 148 33.94 0.40 11.57
C ARG A 148 33.39 1.27 10.46
N THR A 149 34.22 2.18 9.98
CA THR A 149 34.02 3.04 8.82
C THR A 149 33.98 2.18 7.54
N LEU A 150 32.78 1.92 7.03
CA LEU A 150 32.57 1.33 5.71
C LEU A 150 32.64 2.45 4.67
N ARG A 151 33.81 2.64 4.04
CA ARG A 151 33.95 3.46 2.83
C ARG A 151 33.24 2.74 1.67
N GLN A 152 32.01 3.12 1.35
CA GLN A 152 31.40 2.84 0.06
C GLN A 152 32.10 3.68 -1.01
N ARG A 153 32.91 3.03 -1.84
CA ARG A 153 33.40 3.61 -3.09
C ARG A 153 32.23 3.62 -4.07
N HIS A 154 31.68 4.80 -4.35
CA HIS A 154 30.77 5.01 -5.47
C HIS A 154 31.52 4.74 -6.78
N LEU A 155 31.11 3.70 -7.50
CA LEU A 155 31.46 3.51 -8.91
C LEU A 155 30.29 4.03 -9.73
N THR A 156 30.47 5.18 -10.38
CA THR A 156 29.58 5.69 -11.41
C THR A 156 29.90 4.99 -12.73
N PRO A 157 28.92 4.41 -13.45
CA PRO A 157 29.14 3.96 -14.81
C PRO A 157 29.13 5.16 -15.77
N ILE A 158 30.24 5.34 -16.48
CA ILE A 158 30.37 6.25 -17.62
C ILE A 158 29.69 5.58 -18.81
N PHE A 159 28.59 6.15 -19.30
CA PHE A 159 28.02 5.79 -20.61
C PHE A 159 28.38 6.88 -21.62
N HIS A 160 29.21 6.53 -22.60
CA HIS A 160 29.39 7.30 -23.83
C HIS A 160 28.19 7.02 -24.75
N PHE A 161 27.44 8.06 -25.10
CA PHE A 161 26.50 8.01 -26.22
C PHE A 161 26.92 9.04 -27.26
N THR A 162 27.35 8.57 -28.42
CA THR A 162 27.58 9.37 -29.62
C THR A 162 26.24 9.58 -30.33
N SER A 163 25.65 10.77 -30.24
CA SER A 163 24.47 11.11 -31.04
C SER A 163 24.89 11.86 -32.31
N ASN A 164 24.91 11.13 -33.43
CA ASN A 164 24.94 11.69 -34.78
C ASN A 164 23.50 11.72 -35.30
N SER A 165 22.89 12.90 -35.40
CA SER A 165 21.75 13.12 -36.33
C SER A 165 21.55 14.61 -36.56
N THR A 166 21.82 15.00 -37.78
CA THR A 166 21.51 16.28 -38.42
C THR A 166 20.02 16.35 -38.81
N LEU A 167 19.55 17.59 -39.03
CA LEU A 167 18.31 18.03 -39.73
C LEU A 167 17.08 18.39 -38.86
N PRO A 168 16.18 19.30 -39.30
CA PRO A 168 16.35 20.74 -39.13
C PRO A 168 15.14 21.44 -38.47
N LEU A 169 15.37 22.69 -38.07
CA LEU A 169 14.43 23.67 -37.52
C LEU A 169 13.25 23.98 -38.45
N GLU A 170 12.01 23.82 -37.98
CA GLU A 170 10.84 24.55 -38.47
C GLU A 170 9.92 24.93 -37.28
N ARG A 171 9.95 26.25 -36.97
CA ARG A 171 8.85 27.11 -36.50
C ARG A 171 7.96 26.67 -35.32
N PHE A 172 8.33 27.16 -34.13
CA PHE A 172 7.41 27.45 -33.03
C PHE A 172 7.07 28.95 -33.00
N THR A 173 5.80 29.32 -33.08
CA THR A 173 5.26 30.66 -32.75
C THR A 173 3.79 30.44 -32.38
N ASN A 174 3.37 30.46 -31.12
CA ASN A 174 3.16 31.67 -30.33
C ASN A 174 2.94 31.31 -28.84
N CYS A 175 3.74 31.87 -27.93
CA CYS A 175 3.32 32.22 -26.56
C CYS A 175 3.91 33.60 -26.25
N ARG A 176 3.08 34.65 -26.22
CA ARG A 176 3.50 35.98 -25.74
C ARG A 176 3.56 35.95 -24.20
N ARG A 177 4.63 36.51 -23.64
CA ARG A 177 4.83 36.70 -22.19
C ARG A 177 4.12 37.99 -21.74
N ASN A 178 3.30 37.91 -20.69
CA ASN A 178 2.93 39.07 -19.86
C ASN A 178 3.54 38.92 -18.47
N ALA A 179 3.86 40.05 -17.84
CA ALA A 179 4.82 40.21 -16.74
C ALA A 179 4.37 39.71 -15.34
N ASP A 180 3.43 38.77 -15.24
CA ASP A 180 2.84 38.33 -13.96
C ASP A 180 2.71 36.79 -13.81
N ASP A 181 3.64 36.05 -14.42
CA ASP A 181 3.99 34.64 -14.19
C ASP A 181 2.85 33.64 -13.88
N ARG A 182 1.67 33.83 -14.51
CA ARG A 182 0.57 32.86 -14.55
C ARG A 182 0.35 32.43 -15.98
N GLN A 183 0.77 31.21 -16.33
CA GLN A 183 0.32 30.58 -17.57
C GLN A 183 -1.17 30.25 -17.44
N VAL A 184 -2.01 31.07 -18.06
CA VAL A 184 -3.39 30.73 -18.37
C VAL A 184 -3.39 30.12 -19.78
N CYS A 185 -3.64 28.82 -19.87
CA CYS A 185 -4.00 28.20 -21.14
C CYS A 185 -5.52 28.29 -21.28
N ASP A 186 -6.00 29.06 -22.26
CA ASP A 186 -7.40 29.09 -22.64
C ASP A 186 -7.71 27.84 -23.48
N THR A 187 -8.62 27.02 -22.95
CA THR A 187 -9.46 25.97 -23.56
C THR A 187 -8.98 25.10 -24.76
N SER A 188 -9.19 23.78 -24.58
CA SER A 188 -9.59 22.75 -25.57
C SER A 188 -8.59 21.77 -26.23
N ASP A 189 -7.27 21.80 -25.97
CA ASP A 189 -6.32 20.84 -26.61
C ASP A 189 -5.45 19.98 -25.65
N CYS A 190 -5.77 19.89 -24.35
CA CYS A 190 -4.98 19.12 -23.37
C CYS A 190 -5.33 17.63 -23.24
N THR A 191 -6.05 17.02 -24.20
CA THR A 191 -6.36 15.57 -24.19
C THR A 191 -5.57 14.74 -25.19
N ARG A 192 -4.45 15.24 -25.74
CA ARG A 192 -3.55 14.42 -26.56
C ARG A 192 -2.20 14.18 -25.89
N ASN A 193 -2.13 13.04 -25.21
CA ASN A 193 -0.95 12.21 -24.92
C ASN A 193 0.37 12.72 -25.50
N LYS A 194 1.18 13.43 -24.71
CA LYS A 194 2.65 13.26 -24.64
C LYS A 194 3.14 13.67 -23.25
N ALA A 195 3.88 12.77 -22.61
CA ALA A 195 4.47 12.97 -21.29
C ALA A 195 5.44 14.15 -21.28
N TRP A 196 5.25 15.10 -20.35
CA TRP A 196 6.20 16.17 -20.09
C TRP A 196 6.97 15.87 -18.80
N ARG A 197 8.28 15.63 -18.91
CA ARG A 197 9.22 15.73 -17.78
C ARG A 197 9.57 17.20 -17.60
N ILE A 198 9.30 17.74 -16.41
CA ILE A 198 9.74 19.08 -16.01
C ILE A 198 11.25 19.03 -15.79
N HIS A 199 12.00 19.81 -16.59
CA HIS A 199 13.43 20.05 -16.37
C HIS A 199 13.57 21.37 -15.61
N VAL A 200 14.15 21.32 -14.41
CA VAL A 200 14.41 22.50 -13.58
C VAL A 200 15.77 23.08 -14.00
N PRO A 201 15.88 24.36 -14.41
CA PRO A 201 17.18 24.95 -14.73
C PRO A 201 17.89 25.41 -13.44
N TYR A 202 19.10 24.91 -13.19
CA TYR A 202 20.02 25.54 -12.23
C TYR A 202 20.73 26.74 -12.90
N PRO A 203 20.97 27.85 -12.18
CA PRO A 203 21.53 29.06 -12.77
C PRO A 203 23.04 28.97 -12.98
N ASN A 204 23.48 29.68 -14.02
CA ASN A 204 24.86 29.83 -14.47
C ASN A 204 25.81 30.33 -13.38
N TYR A 205 27.01 29.74 -13.29
CA TYR A 205 28.20 30.43 -12.79
C TYR A 205 29.21 30.56 -13.94
N ARG A 206 29.67 31.79 -14.15
CA ARG A 206 30.73 32.15 -15.12
C ARG A 206 32.08 31.63 -14.66
N GLU A 207 32.91 31.35 -15.68
CA GLU A 207 34.37 31.14 -15.76
C GLU A 207 35.19 31.16 -14.46
#